data_AF-R1G2N2-F1
#
_entry.id   AF-R1G2N2-F1
#
_cell.length_a   1.000
_cell.length_b   1.000
_cell.length_c   1.000
_cell.angle_alpha   90.00
_cell.angle_beta   90.00
_cell.angle_gamma   90.00
#
_symmetry.space_group_name_H-M   'P 1'
#
loop_
_entity.id
_entity.type
_entity.pdbx_description
1 polymer ?
#
loop_
_entity_poly.entity_id
_entity_poly.type
_entity_poly.pdbx_seq_one_letter_code
_entity_poly.pdbx_strand_id
1 'polypeptide(L)'
;MVDTISTQSEKIDIDFKSIPLNPLGKNDIKKLETFLIIGTLYRPEILELIKDPNERSTWIDSLAIAAAAYARYKAGMPISLIADELGRSEETIRNHISGKTKAGSLIIETYEKIKSGQLNLILSFNSSNKELDELKNQVKNLKEEIEKLKGERDELKNIINNKEETIKSLQIEIGRIKSDLDKISREKEEIINKYKLLQSKLLEIKRILENI
;
A
#
# COMPACT_ATOMS: atom_id res chain seq x y z
N MET A 1 12.67 -19.18 22.91
CA MET A 1 11.99 -18.15 23.71
C MET A 1 12.18 -16.84 22.97
N VAL A 2 11.14 -16.38 22.27
CA VAL A 2 11.15 -15.06 21.62
C VAL A 2 10.45 -14.17 22.62
N ASP A 3 11.20 -13.27 23.24
CA ASP A 3 10.69 -12.39 24.27
C ASP A 3 9.62 -11.47 23.67
N THR A 4 8.40 -11.68 24.14
CA THR A 4 7.26 -10.80 23.94
C THR A 4 7.56 -9.49 24.65
N ILE A 5 8.13 -8.51 23.95
CA ILE A 5 8.24 -7.15 24.47
C ILE A 5 6.81 -6.60 24.54
N SER A 6 6.24 -6.70 25.73
CA SER A 6 5.01 -6.03 26.14
C SER A 6 5.17 -4.55 25.86
N THR A 7 4.59 -4.08 24.76
CA THR A 7 4.60 -2.66 24.40
C THR A 7 3.52 -2.00 25.24
N GLN A 8 3.84 -1.71 26.50
CA GLN A 8 2.98 -0.88 27.33
C GLN A 8 2.92 0.51 26.69
N SER A 9 1.70 0.93 26.35
CA SER A 9 1.43 2.23 25.75
C SER A 9 1.70 3.34 26.75
N GLU A 10 2.86 4.00 26.67
CA GLU A 10 3.12 5.22 27.43
C GLU A 10 2.29 6.36 26.85
N LYS A 11 1.27 6.78 27.60
CA LYS A 11 0.55 8.03 27.37
C LYS A 11 1.27 9.11 28.17
N ILE A 12 1.72 10.16 27.50
CA ILE A 12 2.27 11.34 28.16
C ILE A 12 1.19 12.41 28.16
N ASP A 13 0.73 12.77 29.36
CA ASP A 13 -0.13 13.93 29.56
C ASP A 13 0.77 15.16 29.78
N ILE A 14 0.58 16.18 28.95
CA ILE A 14 1.34 17.42 29.06
C ILE A 14 0.48 18.43 29.81
N ASP A 15 0.90 18.78 31.03
CA ASP A 15 0.22 19.80 31.81
C ASP A 15 0.57 21.22 31.32
N PHE A 16 -0.41 21.90 30.75
CA PHE A 16 -0.29 23.29 30.31
C PHE A 16 -0.72 24.31 31.38
N LYS A 17 -1.22 23.89 32.55
CA LYS A 17 -1.79 24.81 33.56
C LYS A 17 -0.74 25.64 34.29
N SER A 18 0.50 25.16 34.38
CA SER A 18 1.60 25.80 35.12
C SER A 18 2.57 26.61 34.24
N ILE A 19 2.16 26.95 33.01
CA ILE A 19 3.02 27.66 32.06
C ILE A 19 3.08 29.15 32.40
N PRO A 20 4.29 29.76 32.49
CA PRO A 20 4.44 31.17 32.76
C PRO A 20 4.10 32.00 31.51
N LEU A 21 2.84 32.42 31.39
CA LEU A 21 2.32 33.19 30.24
C LEU A 21 2.97 34.57 30.10
N ASN A 22 3.41 35.16 31.21
CA ASN A 22 4.25 36.36 31.26
C ASN A 22 5.59 35.96 31.90
N PRO A 23 6.51 35.36 31.14
CA PRO A 23 7.68 34.70 31.70
C PRO A 23 8.67 35.69 32.32
N LEU A 24 9.23 35.35 33.49
CA LEU A 24 10.23 36.15 34.18
C LEU A 24 11.61 35.47 34.13
N GLY A 25 12.53 36.08 33.38
CA GLY A 25 13.88 35.57 33.22
C GLY A 25 13.99 34.37 32.27
N LYS A 26 15.23 33.91 32.08
CA LYS A 26 15.59 32.97 31.01
C LYS A 26 14.87 31.62 31.09
N ASN A 27 14.68 31.09 32.30
CA ASN A 27 14.07 29.77 32.50
C ASN A 27 12.59 29.77 32.11
N ASP A 28 11.84 30.80 32.50
CA ASP A 28 10.43 30.90 32.18
C ASP A 28 10.22 31.15 30.68
N ILE A 29 11.08 31.97 30.06
CA ILE A 29 11.06 32.20 28.62
C ILE A 29 11.26 30.87 27.90
N LYS A 30 12.25 30.07 28.30
CA LYS A 30 12.52 28.78 27.68
C LYS A 30 11.38 27.77 27.89
N LYS A 31 10.75 27.78 29.06
CA LYS A 31 9.55 26.97 29.32
C LYS A 31 8.43 27.36 28.36
N LEU A 32 8.05 28.64 28.32
CA LEU A 32 6.99 29.12 27.44
C LEU A 32 7.29 28.78 25.96
N GLU A 33 8.51 29.04 25.50
CA GLU A 33 8.99 28.67 24.15
C GLU A 33 8.77 27.17 23.87
N THR A 34 9.20 26.31 24.79
CA THR A 34 9.09 24.84 24.64
C THR A 34 7.64 24.39 24.52
N PHE A 35 6.75 24.90 25.38
CA PHE A 35 5.33 24.55 25.32
C PHE A 35 4.62 25.11 24.08
N LEU A 36 5.02 26.29 23.60
CA LEU A 36 4.50 26.84 22.34
C LEU A 36 4.90 25.98 21.15
N ILE A 37 6.14 25.48 21.11
CA ILE A 37 6.60 24.54 20.07
C ILE A 37 5.78 23.25 20.13
N ILE A 38 5.74 22.59 21.30
CA ILE A 38 5.06 21.30 21.45
C ILE A 38 3.56 21.43 21.15
N GLY A 39 2.91 22.44 21.72
CA GLY A 39 1.48 22.67 21.53
C GLY A 39 1.09 23.03 20.09
N THR A 40 2.03 23.56 19.30
CA THR A 40 1.79 23.89 17.89
C THR A 40 2.14 22.74 16.96
N LEU A 41 3.26 22.05 17.20
CA LEU A 41 3.75 20.97 16.35
C LEU A 41 2.76 19.80 16.26
N TYR A 42 2.07 19.50 17.34
CA TYR A 42 1.11 18.40 17.41
C TYR A 42 -0.32 18.79 16.99
N ARG A 43 -0.52 19.97 16.41
CA ARG A 43 -1.79 20.29 15.76
C ARG A 43 -1.97 19.42 14.51
N PRO A 44 -3.18 18.89 14.23
CA PRO A 44 -3.41 18.02 13.07
C PRO A 44 -2.96 18.64 11.74
N GLU A 45 -3.25 19.92 11.54
CA GLU A 45 -2.85 20.67 10.34
C GLU A 45 -1.33 20.79 10.17
N ILE A 46 -0.57 20.84 11.27
CA ILE A 46 0.90 20.94 11.23
C ILE A 46 1.53 19.57 11.03
N LEU A 47 0.98 18.53 11.68
CA LEU A 47 1.40 17.16 11.46
C LEU A 47 1.28 16.77 9.98
N GLU A 48 0.27 17.27 9.27
CA GLU A 48 0.13 17.07 7.83
C GLU A 48 1.23 17.80 7.04
N LEU A 49 1.47 19.09 7.32
CA LEU A 49 2.47 19.91 6.63
C LEU A 49 3.89 19.35 6.78
N ILE A 50 4.21 18.75 7.94
CA ILE A 50 5.54 18.17 8.17
C ILE A 50 5.68 16.72 7.69
N LYS A 51 4.64 16.11 7.08
CA LYS A 51 4.78 14.79 6.46
C LYS A 51 5.75 14.83 5.29
N ASP A 52 5.71 15.89 4.47
CA ASP A 52 6.65 16.08 3.36
C ASP A 52 8.07 16.34 3.89
N PRO A 53 9.04 15.44 3.64
CA PRO A 53 10.42 15.62 4.09
C PRO A 53 11.08 16.89 3.52
N ASN A 54 10.68 17.36 2.34
CA ASN A 54 11.31 18.51 1.69
C ASN A 54 10.96 19.83 2.37
N GLU A 55 9.73 19.97 2.87
CA GLU A 55 9.27 21.18 3.54
C GLU A 55 9.41 21.12 5.07
N ARG A 56 9.56 19.92 5.64
CA ARG A 56 9.61 19.68 7.09
C ARG A 56 10.59 20.59 7.82
N SER A 57 11.84 20.70 7.33
CA SER A 57 12.87 21.51 7.99
C SER A 57 12.47 22.98 8.04
N THR A 58 12.00 23.52 6.92
CA THR A 58 11.57 24.92 6.79
C THR A 58 10.42 25.26 7.74
N TRP A 59 9.45 24.35 7.86
CA TRP A 59 8.33 24.50 8.78
C TRP A 59 8.77 24.46 10.24
N ILE A 60 9.58 23.48 10.62
CA ILE A 60 10.08 23.32 11.99
C ILE A 60 10.92 24.54 12.40
N ASP A 61 11.82 24.99 11.52
CA ASP A 61 12.67 26.17 11.78
C ASP A 61 11.84 27.44 11.95
N SER A 62 10.86 27.65 11.06
CA SER A 62 9.98 28.83 11.12
C SER A 62 9.13 28.84 12.39
N LEU A 63 8.62 27.67 12.82
CA LEU A 63 7.86 27.53 14.07
C LEU A 63 8.73 27.74 15.30
N ALA A 64 9.96 27.21 15.31
CA ALA A 64 10.91 27.38 16.40
C ALA A 64 11.27 28.86 16.60
N ILE A 65 11.59 29.57 15.51
CA ILE A 65 11.89 31.01 15.56
C ILE A 65 10.66 31.80 16.03
N ALA A 66 9.47 31.51 15.51
CA ALA A 66 8.25 32.20 15.91
C ALA A 66 7.93 31.98 17.41
N ALA A 67 8.07 30.75 17.92
CA ALA A 67 7.88 30.44 19.33
C ALA A 67 8.87 31.18 20.22
N ALA A 68 10.16 31.16 19.85
CA ALA A 68 11.24 31.82 20.56
C ALA A 68 11.05 33.35 20.60
N ALA A 69 10.64 33.94 19.47
CA ALA A 69 10.35 35.37 19.37
C ALA A 69 9.14 35.76 20.23
N TYR A 70 8.05 34.98 20.17
CA TYR A 70 6.82 35.27 20.89
C TYR A 70 6.99 35.12 22.42
N ALA A 71 7.73 34.10 22.88
CA ALA A 71 8.03 33.91 24.30
C ALA A 71 8.82 35.10 24.89
N ARG A 72 9.81 35.61 24.16
CA ARG A 72 10.59 36.80 24.57
C ARG A 72 9.76 38.07 24.53
N TYR A 73 8.90 38.22 23.52
CA TYR A 73 7.95 39.33 23.46
C TYR A 73 7.01 39.35 24.68
N LYS A 74 6.52 38.19 25.13
CA LYS A 74 5.72 38.07 26.36
C LYS A 74 6.51 38.34 27.64
N ALA A 75 7.83 38.16 27.63
CA ALA A 75 8.74 38.63 28.69
C ALA A 75 8.98 40.16 28.65
N GLY A 76 8.41 40.89 27.69
CA GLY A 76 8.58 42.34 27.57
C GLY A 76 9.91 42.75 26.94
N MET A 77 10.63 41.83 26.29
CA MET A 77 11.88 42.15 25.62
C MET A 77 11.64 43.06 24.39
N PRO A 78 12.52 44.06 24.13
CA PRO A 78 12.41 44.89 22.95
C PRO A 78 12.72 44.09 21.68
N ILE A 79 12.05 44.43 20.57
CA ILE A 79 12.18 43.70 19.29
C ILE A 79 13.62 43.64 18.80
N SER A 80 14.39 44.72 18.97
CA SER A 80 15.81 44.78 18.61
C SER A 80 16.63 43.70 19.32
N LEU A 81 16.48 43.57 20.64
CA LEU A 81 17.18 42.55 21.42
C LEU A 81 16.76 41.13 21.03
N ILE A 82 15.47 40.91 20.73
CA ILE A 82 14.98 39.61 20.26
C ILE A 82 15.61 39.27 18.91
N ALA A 83 15.69 40.24 18.00
CA ALA A 83 16.29 40.09 16.69
C ALA A 83 17.78 39.72 16.79
N ASP A 84 18.53 40.42 17.64
CA ASP A 84 19.93 40.13 17.92
C ASP A 84 20.13 38.73 18.50
N GLU A 85 19.35 38.34 19.51
CA GLU A 85 19.47 37.02 20.16
C GLU A 85 19.12 35.86 19.22
N LEU A 86 18.14 36.05 18.33
CA LEU A 86 17.70 35.01 17.40
C LEU A 86 18.44 35.03 16.07
N GLY A 87 19.33 36.01 15.86
CA GLY A 87 20.06 36.18 14.61
C GLY A 87 19.12 36.39 13.41
N ARG A 88 18.08 37.21 13.56
CA ARG A 88 17.08 37.53 12.53
C ARG A 88 16.87 39.03 12.44
N SER A 89 16.27 39.51 11.36
CA SER A 89 15.94 40.93 11.23
C SER A 89 14.79 41.32 12.17
N GLU A 90 14.76 42.57 12.64
CA GLU A 90 13.64 43.11 13.40
C GLU A 90 12.30 42.98 12.65
N GLU A 91 12.33 43.10 11.33
CA GLU A 91 11.15 42.93 10.49
C GLU A 91 10.62 41.50 10.55
N THR A 92 11.50 40.50 10.42
CA THR A 92 11.16 39.09 10.58
C THR A 92 10.52 38.83 11.94
N ILE A 93 11.14 39.32 13.01
CA ILE A 93 10.64 39.18 14.38
C ILE A 93 9.27 39.84 14.54
N ARG A 94 9.11 41.06 14.04
CA ARG A 94 7.83 41.80 14.08
C ARG A 94 6.73 41.04 13.32
N ASN A 95 7.04 40.48 12.16
CA ASN A 95 6.09 39.71 11.35
C ASN A 95 5.67 38.40 12.02
N HIS A 96 6.56 37.73 12.76
CA HIS A 96 6.18 36.58 13.59
C HIS A 96 5.31 37.00 14.78
N ILE A 97 5.73 38.00 15.56
CA ILE A 97 5.01 38.46 16.76
C ILE A 97 3.61 38.99 16.42
N SER A 98 3.47 39.69 15.30
CA SER A 98 2.18 40.23 14.86
C SER A 98 1.31 39.24 14.09
N GLY A 99 1.75 37.98 13.94
CA GLY A 99 1.00 36.93 13.25
C GLY A 99 0.88 37.10 11.73
N LYS A 100 1.70 37.95 11.09
CA LYS A 100 1.71 38.11 9.62
C LYS A 100 2.25 36.88 8.90
N THR A 101 3.15 36.16 9.54
CA THR A 101 3.62 34.86 9.06
C THR A 101 2.68 33.75 9.51
N LYS A 102 2.55 32.68 8.70
CA LYS A 102 1.74 31.52 9.08
C LYS A 102 2.22 30.88 10.39
N ALA A 103 3.53 30.70 10.55
CA ALA A 103 4.13 30.22 11.80
C ALA A 103 3.78 31.13 12.99
N GLY A 104 3.90 32.45 12.84
CA GLY A 104 3.56 33.41 13.90
C GLY A 104 2.09 33.34 14.32
N SER A 105 1.18 33.31 13.34
CA SER A 105 -0.26 33.15 13.59
C SER A 105 -0.58 31.89 14.39
N LEU A 106 0.02 30.75 14.04
CA LEU A 106 -0.18 29.48 14.72
C LEU A 106 0.34 29.50 16.18
N ILE A 107 1.50 30.11 16.42
CA ILE A 107 2.06 30.27 17.76
C ILE A 107 1.14 31.14 18.63
N ILE A 108 0.64 32.25 18.10
CA ILE A 108 -0.29 33.14 18.80
C ILE A 108 -1.57 32.38 19.19
N GLU A 109 -2.16 31.64 18.26
CA GLU A 109 -3.32 30.82 18.55
C GLU A 109 -3.03 29.76 19.63
N THR A 110 -1.85 29.13 19.59
CA THR A 110 -1.48 28.12 20.60
C THR A 110 -1.33 28.77 21.96
N TYR A 111 -0.72 29.94 22.04
CA TYR A 111 -0.64 30.72 23.27
C TYR A 111 -2.03 31.04 23.83
N GLU A 112 -2.97 31.51 23.00
CA GLU A 112 -4.32 31.84 23.47
C GLU A 112 -5.08 30.59 23.94
N LYS A 113 -4.92 29.44 23.28
CA LYS A 113 -5.48 28.15 23.73
C LYS A 113 -4.89 27.67 25.05
N ILE A 114 -3.59 27.88 25.27
CA ILE A 114 -2.95 27.59 26.56
C ILE A 114 -3.54 28.51 27.63
N LYS A 115 -3.61 29.82 27.35
CA LYS A 115 -4.13 30.83 28.27
C LYS A 115 -5.59 30.59 28.66
N SER A 116 -6.42 30.14 27.73
CA SER A 116 -7.83 29.80 27.99
C SER A 116 -8.03 28.42 28.63
N GLY A 117 -6.96 27.62 28.80
CA GLY A 117 -7.05 26.25 29.30
C GLY A 117 -7.74 25.27 28.35
N GLN A 118 -7.87 25.64 27.07
CA GLN A 118 -8.53 24.83 26.03
C GLN A 118 -7.58 23.85 25.34
N LEU A 119 -6.26 23.99 25.56
CA LEU A 119 -5.29 23.08 24.99
C LEU A 119 -5.11 21.86 25.90
N ASN A 120 -5.72 20.73 25.51
CA ASN A 120 -5.43 19.41 26.08
C ASN A 120 -4.64 18.61 25.03
N LEU A 121 -3.36 18.35 25.30
CA LEU A 121 -2.53 17.54 24.42
C LEU A 121 -2.23 16.19 25.06
N ILE A 122 -2.90 15.16 24.58
CA ILE A 122 -2.62 13.77 24.96
C ILE A 122 -1.76 13.17 23.86
N LEU A 123 -0.46 12.98 24.15
CA LEU A 123 0.43 12.31 23.23
C LEU A 123 0.25 10.79 23.37
N SER A 124 -0.27 10.18 22.31
CA SER A 124 -0.28 8.72 22.15
C SER A 124 0.65 8.35 21.02
N PHE A 125 1.81 7.81 21.35
CA PHE A 125 2.80 7.31 20.38
C PHE A 125 2.36 6.03 19.65
N ASN A 126 1.08 5.63 19.77
CA ASN A 126 0.52 4.38 19.23
C ASN A 126 -0.38 4.56 18.01
N SER A 127 -0.62 5.79 17.53
CA SER A 127 -1.52 6.00 16.39
C SER A 127 -1.01 5.39 15.09
N SER A 128 0.31 5.16 14.98
CA SER A 128 0.91 4.44 13.85
C SER A 128 0.77 2.92 13.94
N ASN A 129 0.37 2.36 15.08
CA ASN A 129 0.35 0.90 15.26
C ASN A 129 -0.94 0.24 14.75
N LYS A 130 -2.10 0.89 14.84
CA LYS A 130 -3.35 0.29 14.34
C LYS A 130 -3.35 0.11 12.83
N GLU A 131 -3.01 1.16 12.10
CA GLU A 131 -2.94 1.10 10.63
C GLU A 131 -1.83 0.15 10.18
N LEU A 132 -0.71 0.10 10.90
CA LEU A 132 0.37 -0.86 10.66
C LEU A 132 -0.05 -2.31 10.94
N ASP A 133 -0.80 -2.56 12.01
CA ASP A 133 -1.28 -3.90 12.37
C ASP A 133 -2.40 -4.36 11.43
N GLU A 134 -3.27 -3.46 10.98
CA GLU A 134 -4.23 -3.70 9.91
C GLU A 134 -3.53 -4.02 8.59
N LEU A 135 -2.51 -3.24 8.20
CA LEU A 135 -1.69 -3.53 7.02
C LEU A 135 -0.96 -4.87 7.14
N LYS A 136 -0.39 -5.19 8.30
CA LYS A 136 0.26 -6.49 8.55
C LYS A 136 -0.72 -7.65 8.39
N ASN A 137 -1.93 -7.51 8.92
CA ASN A 137 -2.98 -8.51 8.79
C ASN A 137 -3.42 -8.68 7.33
N GLN A 138 -3.60 -7.58 6.60
CA GLN A 138 -3.89 -7.63 5.16
C GLN A 138 -2.77 -8.31 4.38
N VAL A 139 -1.51 -7.96 4.64
CA VAL A 139 -0.34 -8.58 4.01
C VAL A 139 -0.27 -10.07 4.32
N LYS A 140 -0.59 -10.49 5.54
CA LYS A 140 -0.63 -11.91 5.92
C LYS A 140 -1.72 -12.65 5.14
N ASN A 141 -2.95 -12.12 5.12
CA ASN A 141 -4.07 -12.73 4.41
C ASN A 141 -3.79 -12.85 2.90
N LEU A 142 -3.24 -11.80 2.28
CA LEU A 142 -2.86 -11.82 0.86
C LEU A 142 -1.77 -12.86 0.57
N LYS A 143 -0.82 -13.06 1.47
CA LYS A 143 0.20 -14.11 1.32
C LYS A 143 -0.42 -15.51 1.36
N GLU A 144 -1.35 -15.76 2.27
CA GLU A 144 -2.05 -17.04 2.37
C GLU A 144 -2.90 -17.30 1.11
N GLU A 145 -3.58 -16.29 0.59
CA GLU A 145 -4.36 -16.39 -0.64
C GLU A 145 -3.47 -16.66 -1.87
N ILE A 146 -2.31 -16.00 -1.97
CA ILE A 146 -1.33 -16.26 -3.04
C ILE A 146 -0.83 -17.70 -3.00
N GLU A 147 -0.52 -18.25 -1.82
CA GLU A 147 -0.07 -19.64 -1.71
C GLU A 147 -1.18 -20.63 -2.09
N LYS A 148 -2.43 -20.36 -1.70
CA LYS A 148 -3.57 -21.18 -2.13
C LYS A 148 -3.75 -21.17 -3.65
N LEU A 149 -3.72 -19.98 -4.26
CA LEU A 149 -3.85 -19.82 -5.72
C LEU A 149 -2.70 -20.48 -6.49
N LYS A 150 -1.48 -20.47 -5.94
CA LYS A 150 -0.35 -21.22 -6.51
C LYS A 150 -0.60 -22.72 -6.48
N GLY A 151 -1.14 -23.25 -5.39
CA GLY A 151 -1.52 -24.66 -5.27
C GLY A 151 -2.56 -25.05 -6.33
N GLU A 152 -3.65 -24.28 -6.43
CA GLU A 152 -4.70 -24.50 -7.43
C GLU A 152 -4.15 -24.42 -8.86
N ARG A 153 -3.26 -23.47 -9.15
CA ARG A 153 -2.58 -23.36 -10.45
C ARG A 153 -1.78 -24.61 -10.79
N ASP A 154 -1.03 -25.15 -9.82
CA ASP A 154 -0.19 -26.32 -10.05
C ASP A 154 -1.01 -27.60 -10.24
N GLU A 155 -2.13 -27.74 -9.51
CA GLU A 155 -3.11 -28.81 -9.74
C GLU A 155 -3.71 -28.73 -11.14
N LEU A 156 -4.19 -27.55 -11.56
CA LEU A 156 -4.74 -27.33 -12.89
C LEU A 156 -3.71 -27.64 -13.98
N LYS A 157 -2.44 -27.26 -13.78
CA LYS A 157 -1.35 -27.55 -14.71
C LYS A 157 -1.14 -29.06 -14.88
N ASN A 158 -1.19 -29.82 -13.79
CA ASN A 158 -1.08 -31.28 -13.85
C ASN A 158 -2.27 -31.92 -14.59
N ILE A 159 -3.48 -31.42 -14.35
CA ILE A 159 -4.69 -31.87 -15.06
C ILE A 159 -4.58 -31.61 -16.57
N ILE A 160 -4.08 -30.43 -16.96
CA ILE A 160 -3.86 -30.08 -18.37
C ILE A 160 -2.85 -31.04 -19.00
N ASN A 161 -1.70 -31.28 -18.38
CA ASN A 161 -0.69 -32.21 -18.90
C ASN A 161 -1.27 -33.61 -19.11
N ASN A 162 -2.00 -34.15 -18.13
CA ASN A 162 -2.63 -35.47 -18.24
C ASN A 162 -3.65 -35.52 -19.40
N LYS A 163 -4.43 -34.45 -19.58
CA LYS A 163 -5.39 -34.34 -20.70
C LYS A 163 -4.67 -34.25 -22.05
N GLU A 164 -3.55 -33.53 -22.14
CA GLU A 164 -2.74 -33.46 -23.35
C GLU A 164 -2.15 -34.82 -23.74
N GLU A 165 -1.66 -35.59 -22.77
CA GLU A 165 -1.19 -36.96 -23.01
C GLU A 165 -2.31 -37.88 -23.50
N THR A 166 -3.49 -37.78 -22.89
CA THR A 166 -4.69 -38.52 -23.32
C THR A 166 -5.10 -38.13 -24.74
N ILE A 167 -5.04 -36.84 -25.09
CA ILE A 167 -5.35 -36.37 -26.45
C ILE A 167 -4.35 -36.97 -27.45
N LYS A 168 -3.05 -37.00 -27.13
CA LYS A 168 -2.03 -37.58 -27.99
C LYS A 168 -2.25 -39.08 -28.23
N SER A 169 -2.60 -39.84 -27.19
CA SER A 169 -2.86 -41.28 -27.34
C SER A 169 -4.09 -41.54 -28.22
N LEU A 170 -5.17 -40.79 -28.01
CA LEU A 170 -6.38 -40.88 -28.83
C LEU A 170 -6.10 -40.50 -30.29
N GLN A 171 -5.26 -39.49 -30.56
CA GLN A 171 -4.87 -39.12 -31.91
C GLN A 171 -4.11 -40.25 -32.64
N ILE A 172 -3.21 -40.95 -31.92
CA ILE A 172 -2.51 -42.12 -32.46
C ILE A 172 -3.50 -43.25 -32.81
N GLU A 173 -4.44 -43.51 -31.90
CA GLU A 173 -5.46 -44.54 -32.11
C GLU A 173 -6.37 -44.23 -33.31
N ILE A 174 -6.83 -42.98 -33.44
CA ILE A 174 -7.59 -42.50 -34.61
C ILE A 174 -6.79 -42.72 -35.90
N GLY A 175 -5.48 -42.45 -35.88
CA GLY A 175 -4.60 -42.69 -37.03
C GLY A 175 -4.55 -44.16 -37.45
N ARG A 176 -4.45 -45.07 -36.46
CA ARG A 176 -4.47 -46.53 -36.72
C ARG A 176 -5.82 -46.98 -37.29
N ILE A 177 -6.92 -46.57 -36.68
CA ILE A 177 -8.28 -46.90 -37.13
C ILE A 177 -8.50 -46.44 -38.57
N LYS A 178 -8.06 -45.23 -38.92
CA LYS A 178 -8.12 -44.72 -40.31
C LYS A 178 -7.34 -45.60 -41.27
N SER A 179 -6.10 -45.97 -40.93
CA SER A 179 -5.30 -46.84 -41.78
C SER A 179 -5.93 -48.22 -41.98
N ASP A 180 -6.57 -48.78 -40.95
CA ASP A 180 -7.22 -50.08 -41.07
C ASP A 180 -8.53 -49.98 -41.87
N LEU A 181 -9.27 -48.88 -41.73
CA LEU A 181 -10.45 -48.58 -42.54
C LEU A 181 -10.10 -48.46 -44.03
N ASP A 182 -8.97 -47.82 -44.35
CA ASP A 182 -8.46 -47.72 -45.73
C ASP A 182 -8.11 -49.10 -46.31
N LYS A 183 -7.50 -49.99 -45.52
CA LYS A 183 -7.20 -51.38 -45.96
C LYS A 183 -8.49 -52.15 -46.24
N ILE A 184 -9.42 -52.14 -45.29
CA ILE A 184 -10.72 -52.82 -45.43
C ILE A 184 -11.48 -52.28 -46.66
N SER A 185 -11.41 -50.97 -46.92
CA SER A 185 -12.05 -50.36 -48.08
C SER A 185 -11.46 -50.89 -49.41
N ARG A 186 -10.13 -51.03 -49.49
CA ARG A 186 -9.46 -51.62 -50.67
C ARG A 186 -9.82 -53.09 -50.85
N GLU A 187 -9.78 -53.88 -49.78
CA GLU A 187 -10.16 -55.30 -49.81
C GLU A 187 -11.62 -55.47 -50.27
N LYS A 188 -12.53 -54.62 -49.78
CA LYS A 188 -13.93 -54.58 -50.22
C LYS A 188 -14.04 -54.31 -51.71
N GLU A 189 -13.29 -53.33 -52.24
CA GLU A 189 -13.31 -53.00 -53.66
C GLU A 189 -12.78 -54.15 -54.54
N GLU A 190 -11.71 -54.82 -54.11
CA GLU A 190 -11.19 -56.02 -54.77
C GLU A 190 -12.22 -57.15 -54.81
N ILE A 191 -12.91 -57.41 -53.70
CA ILE A 191 -13.97 -58.43 -53.62
C ILE A 191 -15.13 -58.07 -54.56
N ILE A 192 -15.56 -56.81 -54.58
CA ILE A 192 -16.61 -56.33 -55.49
C ILE A 192 -16.20 -56.56 -56.95
N ASN A 193 -14.96 -56.26 -57.31
CA ASN A 193 -14.46 -56.46 -58.67
C ASN A 193 -14.39 -57.95 -59.05
N LYS A 194 -13.92 -58.81 -58.14
CA LYS A 194 -13.95 -60.28 -58.33
C LYS A 194 -15.37 -60.81 -58.50
N TYR A 195 -16.33 -60.32 -57.70
CA TYR A 195 -17.74 -60.70 -57.79
C TYR A 195 -18.35 -60.32 -59.14
N LYS A 196 -18.13 -59.08 -59.60
CA LYS A 196 -18.58 -58.62 -60.93
C LYS A 196 -18.02 -59.49 -62.07
N LEU A 197 -16.74 -59.85 -61.99
CA LEU A 197 -16.10 -60.73 -62.98
C LEU A 197 -16.69 -62.13 -62.96
N LEU A 198 -17.00 -62.68 -61.78
CA LEU A 198 -17.61 -64.00 -61.67
C LEU A 198 -19.05 -64.00 -62.21
N GLN A 199 -19.82 -62.94 -61.94
CA GLN A 199 -21.15 -62.75 -62.50
C GLN A 199 -21.15 -62.70 -64.04
N SER A 200 -20.20 -61.97 -64.64
CA SER A 200 -20.11 -61.89 -66.11
C SER A 200 -19.77 -63.24 -66.73
N LYS A 201 -18.83 -63.99 -66.15
CA LYS A 201 -18.49 -65.35 -66.57
C LYS A 201 -19.68 -66.31 -66.43
N LEU A 202 -20.44 -66.22 -65.34
CA LEU A 202 -21.63 -67.06 -65.14
C LEU A 202 -22.69 -66.78 -66.20
N LEU A 203 -22.91 -65.51 -66.55
CA LEU A 203 -23.83 -65.11 -67.61
C LEU A 203 -23.42 -65.68 -68.97
N GLU A 204 -22.13 -65.65 -69.28
CA GLU A 204 -21.58 -66.22 -70.50
C GLU A 204 -21.78 -67.74 -70.56
N ILE A 205 -21.47 -68.46 -69.47
CA ILE A 205 -21.72 -69.91 -69.36
C ILE A 205 -23.21 -70.21 -69.54
N LYS A 206 -24.09 -69.45 -68.90
CA LYS A 206 -25.54 -69.63 -69.03
C LYS A 206 -25.99 -69.47 -70.48
N ARG A 207 -25.49 -68.46 -71.18
CA ARG A 207 -25.78 -68.25 -72.61
C ARG A 207 -25.28 -69.41 -73.48
N ILE A 208 -24.12 -69.99 -73.17
CA ILE A 208 -23.61 -71.15 -73.91
C ILE A 208 -24.53 -72.36 -73.69
N LEU A 209 -24.97 -72.61 -72.45
CA LEU A 209 -25.86 -73.73 -72.13
C LEU A 209 -27.26 -73.59 -72.74
N GLU A 210 -27.78 -72.38 -72.92
CA GLU A 210 -29.07 -72.13 -73.59
C GLU A 210 -29.04 -72.36 -75.11
N ASN A 211 -27.85 -72.44 -75.72
CA ASN A 211 -27.66 -72.63 -77.17
C ASN A 211 -27.24 -74.06 -77.57
N ILE A 212 -27.26 -75.02 -76.63
CA ILE A 212 -26.97 -76.46 -76.84
C ILE A 212 -28.28 -77.23 -76.72
#